data_AF-A0A420WBN2-F1
#
_entry.id   AF-A0A420WBN2-F1
#
_cell.length_a   1.000
_cell.length_b   1.000
_cell.length_c   1.000
_cell.angle_alpha   90.00
_cell.angle_beta   90.00
_cell.angle_gamma   90.00
#
_symmetry.space_group_name_H-M   'P 1'
#
loop_
_entity.id
_entity.type
_entity.pdbx_description
1 polymer ?
#
loop_
_entity_poly.entity_id
_entity_poly.type
_entity_poly.pdbx_seq_one_letter_code
_entity_poly.pdbx_strand_id
1 'polypeptide(L)'
;MPNDISGGRNAQQAVTAAGDRATHFIFTHKVFASLDGYFGLSHEQREPVFFVSFGEVNAALPFTTLCREFTIDPESDDGKLLEVVSQGLRYVKEIRPGDSIPRELLDGSASWTVEEVHRRRSTQRIRIQVASYGDGEEMLVFDLAEMARLTGAADFEARYLNGCRKLAQKLGLKRGGDEKTVIRRIDALAREITYIEALRDRFNKIRSVQRGLTELRRAYSRDPVIRPDIDRALALIRAPMDDFEGVFTNLYAQVSEILLVLMAYGPYVAFIRDSRDELHNGMMRWDGLVTEWENLIVQASQSNETLVKSAYRFLATNYPQAGDWTLVGKLEAQKELRFGNAALAS
;
A
#
# COMPACT_ATOMS: atom_id res chain seq x y z
N MET A 1 8.84 -34.30 -28.32
CA MET A 1 8.18 -34.00 -27.03
C MET A 1 8.50 -32.56 -26.67
N PRO A 2 7.65 -31.57 -27.01
CA PRO A 2 7.84 -30.20 -26.58
C PRO A 2 7.14 -29.95 -25.23
N ASN A 3 7.87 -29.36 -24.29
CA ASN A 3 7.35 -28.87 -23.01
C ASN A 3 6.51 -27.61 -23.25
N ASP A 4 5.24 -27.67 -22.84
CA ASP A 4 4.34 -26.51 -22.82
C ASP A 4 4.55 -25.73 -21.52
N ILE A 5 5.07 -24.51 -21.63
CA ILE A 5 5.15 -23.52 -20.55
C ILE A 5 4.00 -22.54 -20.79
N SER A 6 2.84 -22.80 -20.17
CA SER A 6 1.68 -21.90 -20.23
C SER A 6 0.97 -21.81 -18.88
N GLY A 7 1.67 -21.30 -17.86
CA GLY A 7 1.12 -21.08 -16.51
C GLY A 7 0.61 -19.66 -16.22
N GLY A 8 0.69 -18.73 -17.16
CA GLY A 8 0.46 -17.29 -16.88
C GLY A 8 -0.92 -16.71 -17.24
N ARG A 9 -1.85 -17.50 -17.82
CA ARG A 9 -3.12 -16.97 -18.36
C ARG A 9 -4.39 -17.40 -17.62
N ASN A 10 -4.29 -18.29 -16.62
CA ASN A 10 -5.48 -18.84 -15.95
C ASN A 10 -6.08 -17.93 -14.86
N ALA A 11 -5.31 -17.02 -14.27
CA ALA A 11 -5.80 -16.16 -13.18
C ALA A 11 -6.81 -15.09 -13.65
N GLN A 12 -6.69 -14.60 -14.89
CA GLN A 12 -7.65 -13.62 -15.44
C GLN A 12 -8.94 -14.30 -15.95
N GLN A 13 -8.87 -15.59 -16.29
CA GLN A 13 -10.01 -16.36 -16.81
C GLN A 13 -10.87 -16.96 -15.70
N ALA A 14 -10.30 -17.27 -14.53
CA ALA A 14 -11.07 -17.72 -13.37
C ALA A 14 -12.06 -16.66 -12.83
N VAL A 15 -11.79 -15.37 -13.05
CA VAL A 15 -12.67 -14.27 -12.63
C VAL A 15 -13.75 -13.94 -13.68
N THR A 16 -13.68 -14.52 -14.88
CA THR A 16 -14.53 -14.11 -16.02
C THR A 16 -15.46 -15.19 -16.56
N ALA A 17 -15.47 -16.41 -16.02
CA ALA A 17 -16.36 -17.48 -16.48
C ALA A 17 -17.36 -17.91 -15.39
N ALA A 18 -18.57 -17.33 -15.48
CA ALA A 18 -19.84 -17.72 -14.87
C ALA A 18 -20.16 -17.27 -13.42
N GLY A 19 -21.11 -16.34 -13.31
CA GLY A 19 -22.08 -16.29 -12.20
C GLY A 19 -21.96 -15.12 -11.22
N ASP A 20 -22.41 -13.92 -11.64
CA ASP A 20 -22.53 -12.71 -10.81
C ASP A 20 -21.22 -12.18 -10.23
N ARG A 21 -20.90 -10.89 -10.41
CA ARG A 21 -19.77 -10.29 -9.70
C ARG A 21 -20.13 -10.27 -8.21
N ALA A 22 -19.78 -11.32 -7.48
CA ALA A 22 -19.92 -11.35 -6.03
C ALA A 22 -19.23 -10.09 -5.50
N THR A 23 -20.03 -9.18 -4.96
CA THR A 23 -19.55 -7.93 -4.36
C THR A 23 -19.35 -8.09 -2.86
N HIS A 24 -19.77 -9.23 -2.32
CA HIS A 24 -19.79 -9.56 -0.90
C HIS A 24 -19.35 -11.01 -0.67
N PHE A 25 -18.77 -11.29 0.50
CA PHE A 25 -18.39 -12.63 0.93
C PHE A 25 -19.59 -13.42 1.45
N ILE A 26 -20.42 -13.93 0.52
CA ILE A 26 -21.63 -14.68 0.87
C ILE A 26 -21.32 -16.18 0.88
N PHE A 27 -21.06 -16.71 2.06
CA PHE A 27 -20.83 -18.15 2.27
C PHE A 27 -22.14 -18.92 2.44
N THR A 28 -22.20 -20.11 1.88
CA THR A 28 -23.35 -21.02 1.96
C THR A 28 -23.22 -22.04 3.09
N HIS A 29 -22.00 -22.40 3.46
CA HIS A 29 -21.72 -23.41 4.48
C HIS A 29 -22.07 -22.89 5.88
N LYS A 30 -22.81 -23.71 6.64
CA LYS A 30 -23.37 -23.32 7.95
C LYS A 30 -22.33 -22.89 8.97
N VAL A 31 -21.08 -23.35 8.84
CA VAL A 31 -19.98 -22.97 9.76
C VAL A 31 -19.80 -21.45 9.82
N PHE A 32 -19.95 -20.76 8.68
CA PHE A 32 -19.74 -19.31 8.57
C PHE A 32 -20.95 -18.50 9.03
N ALA A 33 -22.14 -19.11 9.10
CA ALA A 33 -23.36 -18.48 9.61
C ALA A 33 -23.59 -18.75 11.10
N SER A 34 -23.08 -19.88 11.61
CA SER A 34 -23.37 -20.36 12.96
C SER A 34 -22.35 -19.91 14.00
N LEU A 35 -21.14 -19.54 13.55
CA LEU A 35 -20.06 -19.09 14.42
C LEU A 35 -19.88 -17.59 14.21
N ASP A 36 -19.86 -16.83 15.30
CA ASP A 36 -19.38 -15.44 15.27
C ASP A 36 -17.86 -15.49 15.09
N GLY A 37 -17.45 -15.46 13.82
CA GLY A 37 -16.07 -15.60 13.42
C GLY A 37 -15.68 -14.62 12.33
N TYR A 38 -14.39 -14.42 12.19
CA TYR A 38 -13.81 -13.54 11.19
C TYR A 38 -12.54 -14.16 10.61
N PHE A 39 -12.24 -13.80 9.37
CA PHE A 39 -11.01 -14.18 8.70
C PHE A 39 -9.93 -13.14 8.98
N GLY A 40 -8.72 -13.59 9.26
CA GLY A 40 -7.56 -12.73 9.48
C GLY A 40 -6.26 -13.47 9.21
N LEU A 41 -5.13 -12.78 9.36
CA LEU A 41 -3.82 -13.42 9.30
C LEU A 41 -3.38 -13.84 10.70
N SER A 42 -2.82 -15.04 10.82
CA SER A 42 -2.22 -15.50 12.09
C SER A 42 -1.03 -14.63 12.50
N HIS A 43 -0.84 -14.47 13.82
CA HIS A 43 0.22 -13.61 14.37
C HIS A 43 1.63 -14.12 14.07
N GLU A 44 1.82 -15.44 14.00
CA GLU A 44 3.15 -16.06 13.85
C GLU A 44 3.55 -16.22 12.38
N GLN A 45 2.76 -16.97 11.61
CA GLN A 45 3.13 -17.37 10.25
C GLN A 45 2.50 -16.51 9.16
N ARG A 46 1.57 -15.61 9.54
CA ARG A 46 0.80 -14.78 8.61
C ARG A 46 0.05 -15.60 7.55
N GLU A 47 -0.39 -16.79 7.92
CA GLU A 47 -1.31 -17.58 7.10
C GLU A 47 -2.76 -17.10 7.31
N PRO A 48 -3.62 -17.15 6.28
CA PRO A 48 -5.05 -16.94 6.42
C PRO A 48 -5.67 -17.97 7.36
N VAL A 49 -6.36 -17.47 8.40
CA VAL A 49 -7.06 -18.29 9.39
C VAL A 49 -8.47 -17.75 9.61
N PHE A 50 -9.37 -18.64 10.02
CA PHE A 50 -10.70 -18.29 10.51
C PHE A 50 -10.67 -18.30 12.04
N PHE A 51 -10.84 -17.12 12.64
CA PHE A 51 -10.95 -16.94 14.07
C PHE A 51 -12.40 -17.15 14.49
N VAL A 52 -12.61 -18.01 15.49
CA VAL A 52 -13.94 -18.34 16.02
C VAL A 52 -13.90 -18.41 17.53
N SER A 53 -14.94 -17.91 18.17
CA SER A 53 -15.14 -18.06 19.60
C SER A 53 -16.12 -19.21 19.88
N PHE A 54 -15.69 -20.17 20.69
CA PHE A 54 -16.51 -21.26 21.21
C PHE A 54 -16.61 -21.15 22.74
N GLY A 55 -17.65 -20.47 23.23
CA GLY A 55 -17.81 -20.19 24.66
C GLY A 55 -16.68 -19.28 25.15
N GLU A 56 -15.81 -19.80 26.02
CA GLU A 56 -14.64 -19.07 26.53
C GLU A 56 -13.36 -19.30 25.71
N VAL A 57 -13.39 -20.19 24.72
CA VAL A 57 -12.21 -20.56 23.93
C VAL A 57 -12.22 -19.85 22.58
N ASN A 58 -11.18 -19.07 22.29
CA ASN A 58 -10.93 -18.55 20.95
C ASN A 58 -10.01 -19.52 20.20
N ALA A 59 -10.43 -19.94 19.01
CA ALA A 59 -9.65 -20.80 18.12
C ALA A 59 -9.29 -20.05 16.84
N ALA A 60 -8.09 -20.32 16.30
CA ALA A 60 -7.65 -19.88 14.98
C ALA A 60 -7.49 -21.12 14.10
N LEU A 61 -8.30 -21.22 13.05
CA LEU A 61 -8.33 -22.38 12.16
C LEU A 61 -7.70 -22.02 10.80
N PRO A 62 -6.54 -22.58 10.45
CA PRO A 62 -5.99 -22.45 9.10
C PRO A 62 -6.98 -22.98 8.06
N PHE A 63 -7.02 -22.36 6.87
CA PHE A 63 -8.03 -22.71 5.85
C PHE A 63 -7.96 -24.18 5.42
N THR A 64 -6.75 -24.77 5.39
CA THR A 64 -6.56 -26.19 5.11
C THR A 64 -7.26 -27.09 6.14
N THR A 65 -7.13 -26.76 7.42
CA THR A 65 -7.83 -27.43 8.52
C THR A 65 -9.33 -27.17 8.44
N LEU A 66 -9.74 -25.92 8.23
CA LEU A 66 -11.14 -25.54 8.09
C LEU A 66 -11.84 -26.35 6.99
N CYS A 67 -11.25 -26.41 5.79
CA CYS A 67 -11.81 -27.17 4.68
C CYS A 67 -11.90 -28.66 4.98
N ARG A 68 -10.89 -29.24 5.64
CA ARG A 68 -10.89 -30.66 6.01
C ARG A 68 -11.93 -30.99 7.07
N GLU A 69 -11.94 -30.26 8.18
CA GLU A 69 -12.81 -30.55 9.33
C GLU A 69 -14.29 -30.30 9.00
N PHE A 70 -14.58 -29.30 8.16
CA PHE A 70 -15.95 -28.96 7.76
C PHE A 70 -16.34 -29.53 6.39
N THR A 71 -15.49 -30.34 5.75
CA THR A 71 -15.76 -30.96 4.44
C THR A 71 -16.14 -29.93 3.37
N ILE A 72 -15.44 -28.79 3.35
CA ILE A 72 -15.60 -27.76 2.31
C ILE A 72 -14.71 -28.16 1.13
N ASP A 73 -15.33 -28.47 -0.01
CA ASP A 73 -14.62 -28.77 -1.25
C ASP A 73 -13.91 -27.49 -1.76
N PRO A 74 -12.58 -27.51 -2.01
CA PRO A 74 -11.86 -26.38 -2.57
C PRO A 74 -12.45 -25.83 -3.88
N GLU A 75 -13.06 -26.69 -4.69
CA GLU A 75 -13.64 -26.30 -5.99
C GLU A 75 -15.10 -25.78 -5.87
N SER A 76 -15.70 -25.88 -4.68
CA SER A 76 -17.02 -25.31 -4.40
C SER A 76 -16.99 -23.77 -4.35
N ASP A 77 -18.17 -23.14 -4.40
CA ASP A 77 -18.29 -21.68 -4.31
C ASP A 77 -17.68 -21.13 -3.01
N ASP A 78 -17.90 -21.82 -1.88
CA ASP A 78 -17.30 -21.46 -0.59
C ASP A 78 -15.78 -21.67 -0.58
N GLY A 79 -15.28 -22.74 -1.22
CA GLY A 79 -13.85 -22.99 -1.39
C GLY A 79 -13.15 -21.88 -2.17
N LYS A 80 -13.74 -21.47 -3.31
CA LYS A 80 -13.26 -20.34 -4.12
C LYS A 80 -13.36 -19.01 -3.35
N LEU A 81 -14.42 -18.79 -2.57
CA LEU A 81 -14.54 -17.59 -1.74
C LEU A 81 -13.44 -17.53 -0.67
N LEU A 82 -13.00 -18.65 -0.10
CA LEU A 82 -11.85 -18.67 0.82
C LEU A 82 -10.54 -18.25 0.13
N GLU A 83 -10.37 -18.56 -1.16
CA GLU A 83 -9.24 -18.01 -1.93
C GLU A 83 -9.36 -16.49 -2.10
N VAL A 84 -10.56 -15.99 -2.40
CA VAL A 84 -10.81 -14.55 -2.49
C VAL A 84 -10.58 -13.86 -1.15
N VAL A 85 -10.96 -14.48 -0.02
CA VAL A 85 -10.65 -13.99 1.34
C VAL A 85 -9.14 -13.91 1.53
N SER A 86 -8.40 -14.96 1.17
CA SER A 86 -6.93 -14.98 1.28
C SER A 86 -6.29 -13.82 0.52
N GLN A 87 -6.79 -13.50 -0.67
CA GLN A 87 -6.35 -12.34 -1.45
C GLN A 87 -6.80 -11.02 -0.80
N GLY A 88 -8.01 -10.96 -0.26
CA GLY A 88 -8.61 -9.78 0.37
C GLY A 88 -7.87 -9.34 1.63
N LEU A 89 -7.35 -10.29 2.41
CA LEU A 89 -6.52 -10.03 3.60
C LEU A 89 -5.19 -9.32 3.28
N ARG A 90 -4.84 -9.14 2.00
CA ARG A 90 -3.75 -8.25 1.60
C ARG A 90 -4.10 -6.77 1.74
N TYR A 91 -5.37 -6.42 1.77
CA TYR A 91 -5.86 -5.03 1.74
C TYR A 91 -6.57 -4.61 3.03
N VAL A 92 -7.12 -5.58 3.76
CA VAL A 92 -7.84 -5.37 5.03
C VAL A 92 -7.30 -6.30 6.12
N LYS A 93 -7.45 -5.91 7.38
CA LYS A 93 -6.98 -6.70 8.53
C LYS A 93 -7.88 -7.89 8.85
N GLU A 94 -9.16 -7.70 8.62
CA GLU A 94 -10.23 -8.61 9.01
C GLU A 94 -11.29 -8.61 7.91
N ILE A 95 -11.86 -9.79 7.65
CA ILE A 95 -13.02 -9.98 6.77
C ILE A 95 -14.05 -10.80 7.53
N ARG A 96 -15.30 -10.38 7.54
CA ARG A 96 -16.42 -11.15 8.08
C ARG A 96 -17.29 -11.72 6.97
N PRO A 97 -17.96 -12.86 7.20
CA PRO A 97 -19.05 -13.30 6.33
C PRO A 97 -20.07 -12.18 6.13
N GLY A 98 -20.41 -11.89 4.87
CA GLY A 98 -21.29 -10.79 4.48
C GLY A 98 -20.60 -9.46 4.17
N ASP A 99 -19.32 -9.29 4.51
CA ASP A 99 -18.59 -8.06 4.17
C ASP A 99 -18.46 -7.87 2.66
N SER A 100 -18.35 -6.62 2.21
CA SER A 100 -18.04 -6.31 0.82
C SER A 100 -16.61 -6.74 0.47
N ILE A 101 -16.42 -7.29 -0.73
CA ILE A 101 -15.09 -7.65 -1.24
C ILE A 101 -14.27 -6.37 -1.44
N PRO A 102 -13.00 -6.33 -0.99
CA PRO A 102 -12.13 -5.17 -1.17
C PRO A 102 -12.09 -4.72 -2.63
N ARG A 103 -12.28 -3.42 -2.86
CA ARG A 103 -12.34 -2.85 -4.21
C ARG A 103 -11.04 -3.07 -4.99
N GLU A 104 -9.91 -3.25 -4.29
CA GLU A 104 -8.63 -3.58 -4.89
C GLU A 104 -8.70 -4.87 -5.73
N LEU A 105 -9.52 -5.84 -5.30
CA LEU A 105 -9.77 -7.09 -6.04
C LEU A 105 -10.81 -6.94 -7.16
N LEU A 106 -11.75 -6.00 -7.00
CA LEU A 106 -12.86 -5.84 -7.94
C LEU A 106 -12.48 -4.96 -9.14
N ASP A 107 -11.90 -3.78 -8.88
CA ASP A 107 -11.58 -2.78 -9.89
C ASP A 107 -10.23 -2.06 -9.69
N GLY A 108 -9.47 -2.47 -8.66
CA GLY A 108 -8.17 -1.90 -8.31
C GLY A 108 -8.25 -0.54 -7.60
N SER A 109 -9.43 -0.01 -7.31
CA SER A 109 -9.58 1.18 -6.47
C SER A 109 -9.40 0.82 -4.99
N ALA A 110 -8.93 1.77 -4.20
CA ALA A 110 -8.70 1.53 -2.78
C ALA A 110 -10.02 1.37 -2.01
N SER A 111 -10.10 0.39 -1.11
CA SER A 111 -11.24 0.14 -0.22
C SER A 111 -11.32 1.10 0.96
N TRP A 112 -10.22 1.78 1.28
CA TRP A 112 -10.08 2.70 2.41
C TRP A 112 -10.28 4.17 2.02
N THR A 113 -10.42 5.05 3.00
CA THR A 113 -10.75 6.48 2.82
C THR A 113 -9.56 7.39 3.07
N VAL A 114 -9.60 8.58 2.48
CA VAL A 114 -8.55 9.60 2.55
C VAL A 114 -9.15 10.93 2.99
N GLU A 115 -8.39 11.68 3.77
CA GLU A 115 -8.74 13.03 4.20
C GLU A 115 -8.52 14.08 3.10
N GLU A 116 -9.23 15.21 3.22
CA GLU A 116 -9.14 16.33 2.27
C GLU A 116 -7.74 16.94 2.19
N VAL A 117 -6.97 16.88 3.28
CA VAL A 117 -5.57 17.34 3.29
C VAL A 117 -4.71 16.57 2.29
N HIS A 118 -4.94 15.26 2.14
CA HIS A 118 -4.20 14.44 1.19
C HIS A 118 -4.59 14.77 -0.26
N ARG A 119 -5.88 15.04 -0.52
CA ARG A 119 -6.38 15.44 -1.84
C ARG A 119 -5.81 16.78 -2.28
N ARG A 120 -5.72 17.73 -1.34
CA ARG A 120 -5.09 19.03 -1.60
C ARG A 120 -3.61 18.86 -1.96
N ARG A 121 -2.86 18.07 -1.19
CA ARG A 121 -1.42 17.83 -1.43
C ARG A 121 -1.15 17.13 -2.76
N SER A 122 -1.90 16.07 -3.08
CA SER A 122 -1.74 15.33 -4.34
C SER A 122 -2.04 16.22 -5.55
N THR A 123 -3.10 17.01 -5.47
CA THR A 123 -3.48 17.98 -6.50
C THR A 123 -2.38 19.02 -6.69
N GLN A 124 -1.92 19.66 -5.60
CA GLN A 124 -0.84 20.65 -5.68
C GLN A 124 0.43 20.07 -6.30
N ARG A 125 0.81 18.85 -5.93
CA ARG A 125 2.01 18.18 -6.45
C ARG A 125 1.95 17.98 -7.96
N ILE A 126 0.88 17.36 -8.47
CA ILE A 126 0.75 17.09 -9.90
C ILE A 126 0.66 18.41 -10.69
N ARG A 127 -0.02 19.42 -10.14
CA ARG A 127 -0.11 20.74 -10.78
C ARG A 127 1.23 21.44 -10.88
N ILE A 128 2.09 21.32 -9.87
CA ILE A 128 3.46 21.82 -9.94
C ILE A 128 4.22 21.11 -11.07
N GLN A 129 4.16 19.78 -11.15
CA GLN A 129 4.84 19.03 -12.22
C GLN A 129 4.37 19.45 -13.62
N VAL A 130 3.07 19.68 -13.79
CA VAL A 130 2.52 20.19 -15.04
C VAL A 130 2.99 21.62 -15.34
N ALA A 131 3.03 22.50 -14.34
CA ALA A 131 3.53 23.86 -14.49
C ALA A 131 5.01 23.88 -14.87
N SER A 132 5.86 23.11 -14.19
CA SER A 132 7.29 22.98 -14.47
C SER A 132 7.54 22.46 -15.88
N TYR A 133 6.82 21.41 -16.31
CA TYR A 133 6.87 20.94 -17.70
C TYR A 133 6.53 22.05 -18.70
N GLY A 134 5.56 22.91 -18.34
CA GLY A 134 5.18 24.09 -19.11
C GLY A 134 6.31 25.09 -19.32
N ASP A 135 7.24 25.18 -18.40
CA ASP A 135 8.38 26.11 -18.46
C ASP A 135 9.65 25.46 -19.05
N GLY A 136 9.61 24.14 -19.28
CA GLY A 136 10.77 23.38 -19.73
C GLY A 136 11.71 22.97 -18.58
N GLU A 137 11.22 23.04 -17.34
CA GLU A 137 11.94 22.59 -16.16
C GLU A 137 11.34 21.27 -15.65
N GLU A 138 12.16 20.31 -15.25
CA GLU A 138 11.70 19.16 -14.47
C GLU A 138 11.95 19.44 -12.99
N MET A 139 10.87 19.61 -12.23
CA MET A 139 10.95 19.87 -10.80
C MET A 139 10.30 18.75 -10.00
N LEU A 140 11.10 18.14 -9.13
CA LEU A 140 10.62 17.25 -8.08
C LEU A 140 10.41 18.05 -6.80
N VAL A 141 9.18 18.08 -6.30
CA VAL A 141 8.85 18.78 -5.05
C VAL A 141 8.49 17.74 -4.00
N PHE A 142 9.36 17.50 -3.01
CA PHE A 142 9.09 16.55 -1.94
C PHE A 142 8.56 17.22 -0.66
N ASP A 143 8.95 18.47 -0.42
CA ASP A 143 8.66 19.21 0.80
C ASP A 143 7.35 20.03 0.70
N LEU A 144 6.64 20.14 1.83
CA LEU A 144 5.37 20.86 1.94
C LEU A 144 5.56 22.38 1.92
N ALA A 145 6.63 22.90 2.52
CA ALA A 145 6.88 24.35 2.53
C ALA A 145 7.22 24.84 1.12
N GLU A 146 8.05 24.08 0.40
CA GLU A 146 8.35 24.36 -1.00
C GLU A 146 7.11 24.26 -1.89
N MET A 147 6.25 23.25 -1.70
CA MET A 147 4.97 23.12 -2.40
C MET A 147 4.06 24.33 -2.17
N ALA A 148 3.96 24.80 -0.93
CA ALA A 148 3.18 25.99 -0.59
C ALA A 148 3.76 27.26 -1.22
N ARG A 149 5.09 27.42 -1.21
CA ARG A 149 5.77 28.55 -1.83
C ARG A 149 5.50 28.63 -3.33
N LEU A 150 5.61 27.49 -4.04
CA LEU A 150 5.40 27.41 -5.49
C LEU A 150 3.94 27.65 -5.88
N THR A 151 3.00 27.02 -5.16
CA THR A 151 1.57 27.19 -5.45
C THR A 151 1.01 28.55 -5.03
N GLY A 152 1.69 29.26 -4.12
CA GLY A 152 1.35 30.62 -3.70
C GLY A 152 1.85 31.72 -4.64
N ALA A 153 2.64 31.41 -5.66
CA ALA A 153 3.13 32.39 -6.63
C ALA A 153 1.97 32.94 -7.49
N ALA A 154 1.95 34.25 -7.73
CA ALA A 154 0.85 34.92 -8.44
C ALA A 154 0.66 34.43 -9.88
N ASP A 155 1.73 33.92 -10.50
CA ASP A 155 1.76 33.40 -11.87
C ASP A 155 1.54 31.88 -11.95
N PHE A 156 1.43 31.17 -10.81
CA PHE A 156 1.34 29.71 -10.77
C PHE A 156 0.21 29.17 -11.66
N GLU A 157 -0.97 29.78 -11.61
CA GLU A 157 -2.10 29.33 -12.42
C GLU A 157 -1.87 29.53 -13.92
N ALA A 158 -1.24 30.63 -14.32
CA ALA A 158 -0.90 30.87 -15.72
C ALA A 158 0.11 29.82 -16.23
N ARG A 159 1.10 29.47 -15.40
CA ARG A 159 2.11 28.43 -15.68
C ARG A 159 1.47 27.04 -15.79
N TYR A 160 0.60 26.69 -14.86
CA TYR A 160 -0.14 25.42 -14.88
C TYR A 160 -0.98 25.27 -16.17
N LEU A 161 -1.78 26.28 -16.53
CA LEU A 161 -2.60 26.25 -17.74
C LEU A 161 -1.73 26.21 -19.02
N ASN A 162 -0.59 26.91 -19.02
CA ASN A 162 0.39 26.82 -20.10
C ASN A 162 0.95 25.39 -20.26
N GLY A 163 1.29 24.73 -19.15
CA GLY A 163 1.69 23.32 -19.11
C GLY A 163 0.64 22.40 -19.71
N CYS A 164 -0.63 22.53 -19.28
CA CYS A 164 -1.75 21.77 -19.84
C CYS A 164 -1.88 21.95 -21.37
N ARG A 165 -1.74 23.18 -21.88
CA ARG A 165 -1.79 23.46 -23.32
C ARG A 165 -0.64 22.80 -24.08
N LYS A 166 0.59 22.86 -23.54
CA LYS A 166 1.76 22.23 -24.14
C LYS A 166 1.64 20.70 -24.16
N LEU A 167 1.15 20.10 -23.08
CA LEU A 167 0.87 18.67 -23.00
C LEU A 167 -0.19 18.24 -24.03
N ALA A 168 -1.29 19.00 -24.15
CA ALA A 168 -2.33 18.72 -25.13
C ALA A 168 -1.80 18.71 -26.57
N GLN A 169 -0.93 19.67 -26.91
CA GLN A 169 -0.27 19.72 -28.23
C GLN A 169 0.63 18.50 -28.46
N LYS A 170 1.43 18.12 -27.46
CA LYS A 170 2.34 16.97 -27.56
C LYS A 170 1.63 15.63 -27.65
N LEU A 171 0.46 15.51 -27.03
CA LEU A 171 -0.40 14.33 -27.11
C LEU A 171 -1.20 14.26 -28.43
N GLY A 172 -1.04 15.23 -29.34
CA GLY A 172 -1.72 15.23 -30.65
C GLY A 172 -3.23 15.44 -30.58
N LEU A 173 -3.74 16.01 -29.47
CA LEU A 173 -5.16 16.30 -29.28
C LEU A 173 -5.57 17.54 -30.12
N LYS A 174 -6.72 17.52 -30.80
CA LYS A 174 -7.15 18.51 -31.83
C LYS A 174 -7.96 19.67 -31.24
N ARG A 175 -7.53 20.91 -31.50
CA ARG A 175 -8.03 22.16 -30.85
C ARG A 175 -9.54 22.21 -30.61
N GLY A 176 -9.93 22.41 -29.34
CA GLY A 176 -11.27 22.84 -28.91
C GLY A 176 -11.77 22.17 -27.62
N GLY A 177 -11.25 20.98 -27.28
CA GLY A 177 -11.62 20.20 -26.08
C GLY A 177 -10.45 19.49 -25.38
N ASP A 178 -9.23 19.76 -25.82
CA ASP A 178 -8.04 18.97 -25.48
C ASP A 178 -7.46 19.30 -24.12
N GLU A 179 -7.41 20.59 -23.79
CA GLU A 179 -6.92 21.07 -22.50
C GLU A 179 -7.78 20.50 -21.36
N LYS A 180 -9.11 20.53 -21.52
CA LYS A 180 -10.06 19.91 -20.59
C LYS A 180 -9.84 18.41 -20.45
N THR A 181 -9.43 17.73 -21.52
CA THR A 181 -9.14 16.29 -21.47
C THR A 181 -7.85 16.00 -20.73
N VAL A 182 -6.80 16.81 -20.95
CA VAL A 182 -5.56 16.74 -20.16
C VAL A 182 -5.82 17.02 -18.69
N ILE A 183 -6.58 18.08 -18.37
CA ILE A 183 -6.97 18.41 -17.00
C ILE A 183 -7.73 17.24 -16.35
N ARG A 184 -8.72 16.64 -17.03
CA ARG A 184 -9.42 15.46 -16.48
C ARG A 184 -8.50 14.28 -16.20
N ARG A 185 -7.50 14.01 -17.06
CA ARG A 185 -6.51 12.95 -16.84
C ARG A 185 -5.59 13.28 -15.65
N ILE A 186 -5.18 14.54 -15.53
CA ILE A 186 -4.41 15.06 -14.40
C ILE A 186 -5.19 14.92 -13.10
N ASP A 187 -6.47 15.33 -13.07
CA ASP A 187 -7.33 15.21 -11.89
C ASP A 187 -7.53 13.74 -11.49
N ALA A 188 -7.73 12.87 -12.49
CA ALA A 188 -7.84 11.43 -12.25
C ALA A 188 -6.53 10.84 -11.69
N LEU A 189 -5.37 11.26 -12.21
CA LEU A 189 -4.06 10.88 -11.69
C LEU A 189 -3.85 11.38 -10.25
N ALA A 190 -4.22 12.64 -9.96
CA ALA A 190 -4.15 13.21 -8.62
C ALA A 190 -4.99 12.42 -7.61
N ARG A 191 -6.16 11.89 -8.03
CA ARG A 191 -6.95 10.98 -7.18
C ARG A 191 -6.20 9.70 -6.83
N GLU A 192 -5.48 9.08 -7.76
CA GLU A 192 -4.67 7.88 -7.47
C GLU A 192 -3.53 8.23 -6.49
N ILE A 193 -2.85 9.35 -6.71
CA ILE A 193 -1.76 9.85 -5.84
C ILE A 193 -2.25 10.28 -4.45
N THR A 194 -3.53 10.59 -4.30
CA THR A 194 -4.11 10.96 -2.98
C THR A 194 -3.91 9.85 -1.95
N TYR A 195 -4.05 8.58 -2.37
CA TYR A 195 -3.81 7.45 -1.50
C TYR A 195 -2.32 7.31 -1.14
N ILE A 196 -1.42 7.66 -2.05
CA ILE A 196 0.02 7.70 -1.75
C ILE A 196 0.33 8.77 -0.70
N GLU A 197 -0.28 9.96 -0.78
CA GLU A 197 -0.11 11.00 0.24
C GLU A 197 -0.62 10.58 1.63
N ALA A 198 -1.73 9.85 1.69
CA ALA A 198 -2.23 9.31 2.95
C ALA A 198 -1.29 8.25 3.53
N LEU A 199 -0.72 7.37 2.69
CA LEU A 199 0.29 6.39 3.10
C LEU A 199 1.59 7.06 3.56
N ARG A 200 1.95 8.20 2.96
CA ARG A 200 3.09 9.01 3.42
C ARG A 200 2.88 9.59 4.82
N ASP A 201 1.68 10.07 5.12
CA ASP A 201 1.36 10.53 6.48
C ASP A 201 1.39 9.37 7.48
N ARG A 202 0.89 8.19 7.11
CA ARG A 202 1.04 6.96 7.92
C ARG A 202 2.51 6.56 8.11
N PHE A 203 3.32 6.63 7.07
CA PHE A 203 4.75 6.36 7.15
C PHE A 203 5.46 7.33 8.11
N ASN A 204 5.06 8.60 8.14
CA ASN A 204 5.57 9.57 9.12
C ASN A 204 5.24 9.19 10.57
N LYS A 205 4.08 8.56 10.81
CA LYS A 205 3.76 7.96 12.12
C LYS A 205 4.69 6.78 12.43
N ILE A 206 4.97 5.91 11.46
CA ILE A 206 5.94 4.82 11.67
C ILE A 206 7.35 5.38 11.95
N ARG A 207 7.79 6.41 11.24
CA ARG A 207 9.06 7.13 11.51
C ARG A 207 9.09 7.79 12.89
N SER A 208 7.94 8.09 13.49
CA SER A 208 7.90 8.62 14.87
C SER A 208 8.42 7.57 15.87
N VAL A 209 8.16 6.28 15.65
CA VAL A 209 8.69 5.18 16.47
C VAL A 209 10.22 5.13 16.42
N GLN A 210 10.81 5.24 15.22
CA GLN A 210 12.27 5.29 15.06
C GLN A 210 12.88 6.52 15.76
N ARG A 211 12.24 7.68 15.64
CA ARG A 211 12.65 8.90 16.36
C ARG A 211 12.55 8.70 17.87
N GLY A 212 11.45 8.12 18.36
CA GLY A 212 11.24 7.77 19.76
C GLY A 212 12.33 6.85 20.29
N LEU A 213 12.67 5.78 19.57
CA LEU A 213 13.79 4.89 19.91
C LEU A 213 15.13 5.64 19.97
N THR A 214 15.37 6.56 19.03
CA THR A 214 16.59 7.38 19.01
C THR A 214 16.68 8.34 20.20
N GLU A 215 15.57 8.92 20.62
CA GLU A 215 15.55 9.78 21.81
C GLU A 215 15.63 8.97 23.12
N LEU A 216 14.93 7.84 23.21
CA LEU A 216 15.06 6.91 24.34
C LEU A 216 16.48 6.36 24.46
N ARG A 217 17.16 6.10 23.34
CA ARG A 217 18.57 5.73 23.31
C ARG A 217 19.42 6.71 24.13
N ARG A 218 19.16 8.02 24.00
CA ARG A 218 19.87 9.07 24.76
C ARG A 218 19.46 9.08 26.24
N ALA A 219 18.17 8.97 26.53
CA ALA A 219 17.64 8.93 27.90
C ALA A 219 18.21 7.74 28.71
N TYR A 220 18.39 6.57 28.07
CA TYR A 220 18.95 5.36 28.64
C TYR A 220 20.46 5.21 28.37
N SER A 221 21.20 6.30 28.14
CA SER A 221 22.62 6.25 27.77
C SER A 221 23.53 5.52 28.77
N ARG A 222 23.15 5.46 30.06
CA ARG A 222 23.90 4.79 31.14
C ARG A 222 23.27 3.47 31.60
N ASP A 223 22.17 3.05 31.01
CA ASP A 223 21.47 1.82 31.40
C ASP A 223 22.04 0.62 30.62
N PRO A 224 22.75 -0.32 31.28
CA PRO A 224 23.38 -1.44 30.58
C PRO A 224 22.38 -2.54 30.15
N VAL A 225 21.14 -2.52 30.67
CA VAL A 225 20.14 -3.57 30.44
C VAL A 225 19.29 -3.21 29.22
N ILE A 226 18.76 -1.99 29.17
CA ILE A 226 17.79 -1.57 28.16
C ILE A 226 18.47 -1.04 26.90
N ARG A 227 19.65 -0.44 27.04
CA ARG A 227 20.38 0.15 25.92
C ARG A 227 20.65 -0.84 24.77
N PRO A 228 21.09 -2.09 25.02
CA PRO A 228 21.28 -3.08 23.95
C PRO A 228 19.98 -3.38 23.17
N ASP A 229 18.83 -3.41 23.83
CA ASP A 229 17.53 -3.67 23.17
C ASP A 229 17.14 -2.51 22.24
N ILE A 230 17.37 -1.26 22.68
CA ILE A 230 17.17 -0.08 21.83
C ILE A 230 18.10 -0.12 20.61
N ASP A 231 19.38 -0.46 20.82
CA ASP A 231 20.37 -0.54 19.73
C ASP A 231 19.99 -1.62 18.70
N ARG A 232 19.51 -2.79 19.15
CA ARG A 232 19.00 -3.85 18.26
C ARG A 232 17.74 -3.44 17.52
N ALA A 233 16.78 -2.80 18.18
CA ALA A 233 15.57 -2.28 17.55
C ALA A 233 15.92 -1.25 16.45
N LEU A 234 16.85 -0.32 16.72
CA LEU A 234 17.32 0.66 15.73
C LEU A 234 18.05 0.02 14.55
N ALA A 235 18.73 -1.10 14.76
CA ALA A 235 19.36 -1.85 13.67
C ALA A 235 18.32 -2.56 12.78
N LEU A 236 17.29 -3.16 13.38
CA LEU A 236 16.24 -3.90 12.65
C LEU A 236 15.26 -2.98 11.91
N ILE A 237 14.93 -1.81 12.47
CA ILE A 237 13.98 -0.87 11.85
C ILE A 237 14.52 -0.20 10.58
N ARG A 238 15.85 -0.18 10.38
CA ARG A 238 16.47 0.54 9.28
C ARG A 238 16.02 0.03 7.91
N ALA A 239 16.13 -1.28 7.67
CA ALA A 239 15.75 -1.88 6.39
C ALA A 239 14.30 -1.56 5.98
N PRO A 240 13.28 -1.75 6.84
CA PRO A 240 11.92 -1.36 6.48
C PRO A 240 11.69 0.12 6.28
N MET A 241 12.43 1.00 6.96
CA MET A 241 12.31 2.44 6.68
C MET A 241 12.88 2.78 5.30
N ASP A 242 14.06 2.23 4.98
CA ASP A 242 14.74 2.47 3.70
C ASP A 242 13.90 1.94 2.53
N ASP A 243 13.28 0.76 2.68
CA ASP A 243 12.39 0.17 1.66
C ASP A 243 11.14 1.01 1.41
N PHE A 244 10.44 1.45 2.46
CA PHE A 244 9.26 2.31 2.29
C PHE A 244 9.62 3.63 1.61
N GLU A 245 10.71 4.28 2.05
CA GLU A 245 11.21 5.50 1.44
C GLU A 245 11.60 5.28 -0.04
N GLY A 246 12.23 4.15 -0.34
CA GLY A 246 12.60 3.74 -1.70
C GLY A 246 11.39 3.64 -2.63
N VAL A 247 10.29 3.04 -2.17
CA VAL A 247 9.05 2.96 -2.97
C VAL A 247 8.45 4.34 -3.22
N PHE A 248 8.41 5.22 -2.23
CA PHE A 248 7.96 6.61 -2.45
C PHE A 248 8.86 7.32 -3.47
N THR A 249 10.18 7.30 -3.28
CA THR A 249 11.13 7.97 -4.17
C THR A 249 10.99 7.47 -5.61
N ASN A 250 10.93 6.15 -5.81
CA ASN A 250 10.75 5.56 -7.14
C ASN A 250 9.40 5.99 -7.75
N LEU A 251 8.30 5.91 -6.98
CA LEU A 251 6.98 6.33 -7.48
C LEU A 251 6.98 7.78 -7.95
N TYR A 252 7.51 8.71 -7.15
CA TYR A 252 7.51 10.12 -7.53
C TYR A 252 8.46 10.44 -8.68
N ALA A 253 9.58 9.73 -8.80
CA ALA A 253 10.47 9.85 -9.96
C ALA A 253 9.78 9.36 -11.25
N GLN A 254 9.00 8.28 -11.19
CA GLN A 254 8.25 7.79 -12.35
C GLN A 254 7.08 8.72 -12.72
N VAL A 255 6.40 9.28 -11.72
CA VAL A 255 5.24 10.17 -11.94
C VAL A 255 5.65 11.58 -12.38
N SER A 256 6.90 12.01 -12.15
CA SER A 256 7.38 13.32 -12.59
C SER A 256 7.53 13.46 -14.09
N GLU A 257 7.68 12.36 -14.82
CA GLU A 257 7.70 12.33 -16.28
C GLU A 257 6.27 12.48 -16.85
N ILE A 258 5.62 13.62 -16.55
CA ILE A 258 4.18 13.80 -16.74
C ILE A 258 3.71 13.59 -18.18
N LEU A 259 4.54 13.90 -19.17
CA LEU A 259 4.24 13.62 -20.58
C LEU A 259 4.13 12.10 -20.82
N LEU A 260 5.12 11.33 -20.36
CA LEU A 260 5.16 9.88 -20.51
C LEU A 260 3.99 9.22 -19.76
N VAL A 261 3.70 9.70 -18.54
CA VAL A 261 2.54 9.28 -17.74
C VAL A 261 1.24 9.47 -18.52
N LEU A 262 1.05 10.62 -19.16
CA LEU A 262 -0.18 10.90 -19.91
C LEU A 262 -0.26 10.14 -21.25
N MET A 263 0.88 9.80 -21.86
CA MET A 263 0.96 8.93 -23.05
C MET A 263 0.61 7.47 -22.71
N ALA A 264 1.17 6.94 -21.62
CA ALA A 264 1.00 5.57 -21.16
C ALA A 264 0.10 5.49 -19.91
N TYR A 265 -1.03 6.20 -19.93
CA TYR A 265 -1.87 6.42 -18.73
C TYR A 265 -2.28 5.15 -17.98
N GLY A 266 -2.77 4.12 -18.69
CA GLY A 266 -3.20 2.86 -18.07
C GLY A 266 -2.09 2.16 -17.28
N PRO A 267 -0.94 1.85 -17.91
CA PRO A 267 0.22 1.30 -17.21
C PRO A 267 0.66 2.08 -15.97
N TYR A 268 0.70 3.42 -16.03
CA TYR A 268 1.09 4.24 -14.89
C TYR A 268 0.07 4.23 -13.76
N VAL A 269 -1.23 4.28 -14.06
CA VAL A 269 -2.28 4.12 -13.03
C VAL A 269 -2.15 2.77 -12.34
N ALA A 270 -1.93 1.70 -13.12
CA ALA A 270 -1.75 0.37 -12.56
C ALA A 270 -0.48 0.28 -11.69
N PHE A 271 0.64 0.89 -12.10
CA PHE A 271 1.86 0.99 -11.29
C PHE A 271 1.66 1.77 -9.97
N ILE A 272 0.93 2.89 -10.00
CA ILE A 272 0.60 3.66 -8.80
C ILE A 272 -0.25 2.83 -7.84
N ARG A 273 -1.22 2.07 -8.37
CA ARG A 273 -2.08 1.19 -7.58
C ARG A 273 -1.31 0.04 -6.94
N ASP A 274 -0.44 -0.64 -7.69
CA ASP A 274 0.40 -1.70 -7.10
C ASP A 274 1.31 -1.14 -5.99
N SER A 275 1.91 0.03 -6.23
CA SER A 275 2.76 0.70 -5.24
C SER A 275 1.97 1.10 -3.99
N ARG A 276 0.76 1.64 -4.17
CA ARG A 276 -0.19 1.93 -3.08
C ARG A 276 -0.50 0.67 -2.28
N ASP A 277 -0.81 -0.42 -2.97
CA ASP A 277 -1.26 -1.66 -2.35
C ASP A 277 -0.13 -2.35 -1.58
N GLU A 278 1.08 -2.35 -2.12
CA GLU A 278 2.26 -2.91 -1.47
C GLU A 278 2.66 -2.07 -0.22
N LEU A 279 2.66 -0.74 -0.34
CA LEU A 279 2.87 0.17 0.79
C LEU A 279 1.80 -0.06 1.88
N HIS A 280 0.53 -0.10 1.49
CA HIS A 280 -0.57 -0.30 2.41
C HIS A 280 -0.45 -1.65 3.15
N ASN A 281 -0.20 -2.74 2.41
CA ASN A 281 0.02 -4.07 2.98
C ASN A 281 1.18 -4.08 3.98
N GLY A 282 2.32 -3.52 3.61
CA GLY A 282 3.50 -3.46 4.46
C GLY A 282 3.25 -2.65 5.73
N MET A 283 2.54 -1.52 5.63
CA MET A 283 2.27 -0.61 6.74
C MET A 283 1.17 -1.11 7.69
N MET A 284 0.22 -1.94 7.23
CA MET A 284 -0.84 -2.51 8.09
C MET A 284 -0.33 -3.21 9.34
N ARG A 285 0.85 -3.82 9.26
CA ARG A 285 1.48 -4.55 10.37
C ARG A 285 1.94 -3.61 11.49
N TRP A 286 2.21 -2.35 11.16
CA TRP A 286 2.77 -1.38 12.10
C TRP A 286 1.72 -0.72 12.98
N ASP A 287 0.43 -0.82 12.64
CA ASP A 287 -0.61 -0.06 13.32
C ASP A 287 -0.64 -0.29 14.83
N GLY A 288 -0.51 -1.54 15.27
CA GLY A 288 -0.47 -1.87 16.70
C GLY A 288 0.72 -1.20 17.40
N LEU A 289 1.91 -1.30 16.81
CA LEU A 289 3.11 -0.67 17.34
C LEU A 289 3.00 0.86 17.33
N VAL A 290 2.47 1.47 16.26
CA VAL A 290 2.30 2.92 16.18
C VAL A 290 1.35 3.42 17.27
N THR A 291 0.22 2.74 17.49
CA THR A 291 -0.74 3.09 18.55
C THR A 291 -0.13 2.99 19.94
N GLU A 292 0.66 1.95 20.24
CA GLU A 292 1.38 1.83 21.51
C GLU A 292 2.33 3.02 21.77
N TRP A 293 2.84 3.63 20.71
CA TRP A 293 3.83 4.71 20.76
C TRP A 293 3.22 6.11 20.60
N GLU A 294 1.91 6.25 20.38
CA GLU A 294 1.25 7.51 19.98
C GLU A 294 1.30 8.65 21.02
N ASN A 295 1.80 8.41 22.24
CA ASN A 295 1.98 9.44 23.27
C ASN A 295 3.27 9.24 24.09
N LEU A 296 4.34 8.77 23.46
CA LEU A 296 5.61 8.54 24.15
C LEU A 296 6.12 9.80 24.87
N ILE A 297 6.29 9.70 26.19
CA ILE A 297 7.03 10.67 27.00
C ILE A 297 8.46 10.16 27.15
N VAL A 298 9.42 10.89 26.58
CA VAL A 298 10.83 10.48 26.56
C VAL A 298 11.46 10.69 27.94
N GLN A 299 11.50 9.62 28.74
CA GLN A 299 12.15 9.56 30.04
C GLN A 299 12.51 8.13 30.43
N ALA A 300 13.38 7.94 31.42
CA ALA A 300 13.60 6.61 31.98
C ALA A 300 12.39 6.18 32.82
N SER A 301 11.70 5.11 32.41
CA SER A 301 10.55 4.54 33.14
C SER A 301 10.29 3.09 32.75
N GLN A 302 9.68 2.30 33.65
CA GLN A 302 9.30 0.91 33.38
C GLN A 302 8.34 0.76 32.19
N SER A 303 7.49 1.76 31.95
CA SER A 303 6.58 1.81 30.80
C SER A 303 7.36 1.85 29.48
N ASN A 304 8.36 2.74 29.40
CA ASN A 304 9.18 2.88 28.20
C ASN A 304 10.06 1.65 27.94
N GLU A 305 10.52 0.96 28.99
CA GLU A 305 11.20 -0.33 28.83
C GLU A 305 10.31 -1.40 28.21
N THR A 306 9.03 -1.42 28.59
CA THR A 306 8.03 -2.33 28.02
C THR A 306 7.77 -2.00 26.55
N LEU A 307 7.65 -0.72 26.20
CA LEU A 307 7.52 -0.25 24.82
C LEU A 307 8.73 -0.64 23.96
N VAL A 308 9.96 -0.46 24.48
CA VAL A 308 11.19 -0.85 23.78
C VAL A 308 11.23 -2.36 23.54
N LYS A 309 10.89 -3.17 24.54
CA LYS A 309 10.86 -4.65 24.40
C LYS A 309 9.77 -5.10 23.41
N SER A 310 8.59 -4.46 23.43
CA SER A 310 7.51 -4.68 22.46
C SER A 310 7.99 -4.37 21.04
N ALA A 311 8.60 -3.19 20.83
CA ALA A 311 9.13 -2.77 19.55
C ALA A 311 10.23 -3.71 19.04
N TYR A 312 11.18 -4.10 19.90
CA TYR A 312 12.24 -5.04 19.54
C TYR A 312 11.65 -6.40 19.13
N ARG A 313 10.72 -6.95 19.91
CA ARG A 313 10.05 -8.22 19.58
C ARG A 313 9.32 -8.13 18.24
N PHE A 314 8.54 -7.07 18.04
CA PHE A 314 7.85 -6.83 16.77
C PHE A 314 8.83 -6.81 15.59
N LEU A 315 9.93 -6.06 15.72
CA LEU A 315 10.93 -5.93 14.66
C LEU A 315 11.66 -7.26 14.40
N ALA A 316 12.02 -7.98 15.45
CA ALA A 316 12.72 -9.26 15.33
C ALA A 316 11.84 -10.34 14.67
N THR A 317 10.54 -10.38 14.98
CA THR A 317 9.59 -11.32 14.39
C THR A 317 9.27 -10.99 12.93
N ASN A 318 9.14 -9.70 12.59
CA ASN A 318 8.65 -9.29 11.26
C ASN A 318 9.77 -8.92 10.27
N TYR A 319 10.96 -8.56 10.75
CA TYR A 319 12.08 -8.02 9.95
C TYR A 319 13.45 -8.57 10.41
N PRO A 320 13.68 -9.89 10.40
CA PRO A 320 14.97 -10.46 10.81
C PRO A 320 16.11 -10.06 9.85
N GLN A 321 17.29 -9.74 10.38
CA GLN A 321 18.45 -9.28 9.57
C GLN A 321 18.96 -10.27 8.51
N ALA A 322 18.63 -11.56 8.64
CA ALA A 322 19.05 -12.61 7.72
C ALA A 322 17.97 -13.02 6.71
N GLY A 323 16.81 -12.35 6.69
CA GLY A 323 15.71 -12.66 5.78
C GLY A 323 15.64 -11.72 4.58
N ASP A 324 15.28 -12.27 3.42
CA ASP A 324 14.94 -11.56 2.16
C ASP A 324 13.65 -10.72 2.29
N TRP A 325 13.53 -9.92 3.35
CA TRP A 325 12.47 -8.93 3.40
C TRP A 325 12.88 -7.76 2.49
N THR A 326 12.32 -7.72 1.29
CA THR A 326 12.44 -6.55 0.41
C THR A 326 11.08 -6.20 -0.19
N LEU A 327 10.60 -4.99 0.09
CA LEU A 327 9.45 -4.39 -0.58
C LEU A 327 9.81 -4.01 -2.02
N VAL A 328 11.03 -3.49 -2.19
CA VAL A 328 11.57 -2.98 -3.46
C VAL A 328 11.71 -4.10 -4.50
N GLY A 329 12.27 -5.26 -4.11
CA GLY A 329 12.44 -6.40 -5.03
C GLY A 329 11.13 -6.97 -5.58
N LYS A 330 10.03 -6.90 -4.80
CA LYS A 330 8.70 -7.32 -5.26
C LYS A 330 8.12 -6.38 -6.31
N LEU A 331 8.36 -5.08 -6.16
CA LEU A 331 7.89 -4.05 -7.09
C LEU A 331 8.72 -4.02 -8.38
N GLU A 332 10.04 -4.25 -8.29
CA GLU A 332 10.93 -4.34 -9.46
C GLU A 332 10.56 -5.51 -10.37
N ALA A 333 10.31 -6.70 -9.80
CA ALA A 333 9.85 -7.86 -10.57
C ALA A 333 8.51 -7.60 -11.30
N GLN A 334 7.56 -6.89 -10.64
CA GLN A 334 6.29 -6.51 -11.25
C GLN A 334 6.44 -5.44 -12.34
N LYS A 335 7.40 -4.51 -12.16
CA LYS A 335 7.73 -3.48 -13.15
C LYS A 335 8.32 -4.11 -14.42
N GLU A 336 9.28 -5.01 -14.30
CA GLU A 336 9.89 -5.71 -15.44
C GLU A 336 8.84 -6.49 -16.25
N LEU A 337 7.90 -7.16 -15.58
CA LEU A 337 6.78 -7.85 -16.23
C LEU A 337 5.88 -6.92 -17.06
N ARG A 338 5.70 -5.66 -16.64
CA ARG A 338 4.77 -4.71 -17.30
C ARG A 338 5.43 -3.84 -18.34
N PHE A 339 6.65 -3.37 -18.09
CA PHE A 339 7.37 -2.49 -19.01
C PHE A 339 8.34 -3.25 -19.93
N GLY A 340 8.83 -4.44 -19.53
CA GLY A 340 9.65 -5.29 -20.39
C GLY A 340 8.88 -5.86 -21.59
N ASN A 341 7.59 -6.15 -21.42
CA ASN A 341 6.72 -6.60 -22.51
C ASN A 341 6.29 -5.48 -23.48
N ALA A 342 6.38 -4.21 -23.07
CA ALA A 342 6.08 -3.08 -23.94
C ALA A 342 7.22 -2.82 -24.95
N ALA A 343 8.47 -3.13 -24.60
CA ALA A 343 9.63 -2.99 -25.48
C ALA A 343 9.74 -4.08 -26.57
N LEU A 344 8.99 -5.18 -26.44
CA LEU A 344 8.89 -6.24 -27.45
C LEU A 344 7.66 -6.08 -28.38
N ALA A 345 6.80 -5.09 -28.10
CA ALA A 345 5.59 -4.79 -28.88
C ALA A 345 5.67 -3.46 -29.65
N SER A 346 6.83 -2.79 -29.61
CA SER A 346 7.24 -1.67 -30.47
C SER A 346 8.32 -2.13 -31.43
#